data_AF-A0A7R8W9B5-F1
#
_entry.id   AF-A0A7R8W9B5-F1
#
_cell.length_a   1.000
_cell.length_b   1.000
_cell.length_c   1.000
_cell.angle_alpha   90.00
_cell.angle_beta   90.00
_cell.angle_gamma   90.00
#
_symmetry.space_group_name_H-M   'P 1'
#
loop_
_entity.id
_entity.type
_entity.pdbx_description
1 polymer ?
#
loop_
_entity_poly.entity_id
_entity_poly.type
_entity_poly.pdbx_seq_one_letter_code
_entity_poly.pdbx_strand_id
1 'polypeptide(L)'
;MISRVLSRVSSHHSQDQKKECSTEIVDRLLSRFFYYIGFFVGAHPILCLVFSLAIAAVMISGLRYYPKLNEDLGYMMTPNGGRGKADQQTIQKFHEIMDIRFFYEEKSIVPDFGVTLIYVPKDKGSIFRQKFWHEIQRIDKIILSIEVPNPGEFHLAKKFNITIPKINKTMLTFEDTCYHFGFDCVLNDILNVTDLIPAIRKGEVLLTFPNFLHPNTNRNIQTGGVFGSPKLDERGVILDAKALKIQYRLPPIIWAREFGRQVLNFTEHYQSEDLDVVFKSDIVGGDEIRANANAGYAMFPWIICSCIFFCCISSSMSDWVRTKPHIGFLGLLTSALALGAGFGLVSFTGEINGPLNACAPALIIGIVKSQDLMA
;
A
#
# COMPACT_ATOMS: atom_id res chain seq x y z
N MET A 1 -50.73 -42.47 23.31
CA MET A 1 -50.06 -41.16 23.10
C MET A 1 -49.14 -40.78 24.27
N ILE A 2 -49.53 -41.01 25.52
CA ILE A 2 -48.78 -40.63 26.74
C ILE A 2 -47.45 -41.39 26.92
N SER A 3 -47.38 -42.68 26.57
CA SER A 3 -46.14 -43.48 26.66
C SER A 3 -45.00 -43.00 25.75
N ARG A 4 -45.31 -42.46 24.56
CA ARG A 4 -44.30 -41.90 23.63
C ARG A 4 -43.79 -40.51 24.04
N VAL A 5 -44.57 -39.78 24.86
CA VAL A 5 -44.16 -38.47 25.40
C VAL A 5 -43.23 -38.67 26.59
N LEU A 6 -43.52 -39.62 27.48
CA LEU A 6 -42.65 -39.95 28.62
C LEU A 6 -41.30 -40.53 28.20
N SER A 7 -41.25 -41.33 27.12
CA SER A 7 -39.96 -41.84 26.59
C SER A 7 -39.09 -40.75 25.96
N ARG A 8 -39.69 -39.72 25.33
CA ARG A 8 -38.96 -38.56 24.77
C ARG A 8 -38.48 -37.58 25.84
N VAL A 9 -39.26 -37.39 26.91
CA VAL A 9 -38.85 -36.55 28.06
C VAL A 9 -37.72 -37.22 28.85
N SER A 10 -37.78 -38.54 29.03
CA SER A 10 -36.67 -39.29 29.65
C SER A 10 -35.39 -39.27 28.81
N SER A 11 -35.47 -39.38 27.47
CA SER A 11 -34.29 -39.30 26.61
C SER A 11 -33.65 -37.91 26.55
N HIS A 12 -34.46 -36.83 26.59
CA HIS A 12 -33.95 -35.46 26.67
C HIS A 12 -33.31 -35.16 28.03
N HIS A 13 -33.94 -35.58 29.13
CA HIS A 13 -33.40 -35.37 30.48
C HIS A 13 -32.08 -36.14 30.69
N SER A 14 -31.94 -37.35 30.10
CA SER A 14 -30.68 -38.10 30.11
C SER A 14 -29.60 -37.51 29.20
N GLN A 15 -29.95 -36.79 28.13
CA GLN A 15 -28.98 -36.07 27.29
C GLN A 15 -28.51 -34.76 27.93
N ASP A 16 -29.38 -34.02 28.61
CA ASP A 16 -29.04 -32.77 29.30
C ASP A 16 -28.24 -33.02 30.59
N GLN A 17 -28.61 -34.03 31.40
CA GLN A 17 -27.78 -34.44 32.56
C GLN A 17 -26.39 -34.94 32.16
N LYS A 18 -26.25 -35.61 30.99
CA LYS A 18 -24.95 -36.09 30.50
C LYS A 18 -24.07 -34.94 29.99
N LYS A 19 -24.67 -33.86 29.47
CA LYS A 19 -23.97 -32.63 29.11
C LYS A 19 -23.55 -31.83 30.34
N GLU A 20 -24.43 -31.64 31.33
CA GLU A 20 -24.11 -31.00 32.61
C GLU A 20 -23.01 -31.75 33.38
N CYS A 21 -23.07 -33.08 33.43
CA CYS A 21 -22.05 -33.92 34.07
C CYS A 21 -20.70 -33.85 33.32
N SER A 22 -20.72 -33.81 31.99
CA SER A 22 -19.49 -33.65 31.18
C SER A 22 -18.84 -32.27 31.39
N THR A 23 -19.63 -31.20 31.49
CA THR A 23 -19.09 -29.86 31.78
C THR A 23 -18.56 -29.74 33.19
N GLU A 24 -19.20 -30.38 34.18
CA GLU A 24 -18.68 -30.42 35.56
C GLU A 24 -17.37 -31.21 35.68
N ILE A 25 -17.21 -32.30 34.91
CA ILE A 25 -15.96 -33.08 34.91
C ILE A 25 -14.83 -32.25 34.31
N VAL A 26 -15.10 -31.56 33.19
CA VAL A 26 -14.13 -30.67 32.55
C VAL A 26 -13.77 -29.50 33.48
N ASP A 27 -14.76 -28.90 34.13
CA ASP A 27 -14.56 -27.79 35.06
C ASP A 27 -13.74 -28.22 36.29
N ARG A 28 -14.04 -29.38 36.88
CA ARG A 28 -13.23 -29.93 37.99
C ARG A 28 -11.80 -30.27 37.56
N LEU A 29 -11.62 -30.77 36.33
CA LEU A 29 -10.29 -31.06 35.80
C LEU A 29 -9.49 -29.77 35.58
N LEU A 30 -10.09 -28.77 34.94
CA LEU A 30 -9.48 -27.45 34.71
C LEU A 30 -9.15 -26.75 36.03
N SER A 31 -10.10 -26.75 36.97
CA SER A 31 -9.92 -26.14 38.30
C SER A 31 -8.78 -26.79 39.07
N ARG A 32 -8.67 -28.13 39.05
CA ARG A 32 -7.52 -28.82 39.64
C ARG A 32 -6.21 -28.45 38.95
N PHE A 33 -6.22 -28.43 37.62
CA PHE A 33 -5.03 -28.08 36.84
C PHE A 33 -4.55 -26.65 37.13
N PHE A 34 -5.44 -25.66 37.09
CA PHE A 34 -5.13 -24.27 37.43
C PHE A 34 -4.73 -24.10 38.88
N TYR A 35 -5.33 -24.87 39.81
CA TYR A 35 -4.91 -24.88 41.20
C TYR A 35 -3.46 -25.35 41.36
N TYR A 36 -3.07 -26.46 40.70
CA TYR A 36 -1.69 -26.94 40.74
C TYR A 36 -0.69 -25.95 40.14
N ILE A 37 -1.05 -25.32 39.01
CA ILE A 37 -0.21 -24.26 38.40
C ILE A 37 -0.08 -23.07 39.36
N GLY A 38 -1.19 -22.59 39.91
CA GLY A 38 -1.21 -21.47 40.85
C GLY A 38 -0.42 -21.77 42.13
N PHE A 39 -0.54 -22.98 42.66
CA PHE A 39 0.24 -23.44 43.81
C PHE A 39 1.74 -23.45 43.51
N PHE A 40 2.15 -23.96 42.33
CA PHE A 40 3.55 -23.97 41.91
C PHE A 40 4.11 -22.56 41.73
N VAL A 41 3.36 -21.66 41.07
CA VAL A 41 3.76 -20.25 40.88
C VAL A 41 3.85 -19.52 42.22
N GLY A 42 2.92 -19.78 43.14
CA GLY A 42 2.93 -19.22 44.50
C GLY A 42 4.08 -19.73 45.36
N ALA A 43 4.51 -20.97 45.18
CA ALA A 43 5.66 -21.56 45.88
C ALA A 43 7.01 -21.02 45.36
N HIS A 44 7.10 -20.68 44.07
CA HIS A 44 8.33 -20.22 43.41
C HIS A 44 8.14 -18.94 42.57
N PRO A 45 7.76 -17.80 43.17
CA PRO A 45 7.36 -16.60 42.44
C PRO A 45 8.51 -15.96 41.65
N ILE A 46 9.70 -15.86 42.24
CA ILE A 46 10.87 -15.20 41.60
C ILE A 46 11.37 -16.03 40.42
N LEU A 47 11.45 -17.36 40.57
CA LEU A 47 11.89 -18.26 39.50
C LEU A 47 10.96 -18.19 38.28
N CYS A 48 9.64 -18.24 38.50
CA CYS A 48 8.66 -18.15 37.42
C CYS A 48 8.70 -16.78 36.71
N LEU A 49 8.94 -15.70 37.47
CA LEU A 49 9.05 -14.35 36.92
C LEU A 49 10.31 -14.19 36.06
N VAL A 50 11.48 -14.63 36.55
CA VAL A 50 12.74 -14.55 35.79
C VAL A 50 12.66 -15.40 34.53
N PHE A 51 12.11 -16.62 34.64
CA PHE A 51 11.94 -17.51 33.50
C PHE A 51 11.03 -16.92 32.41
N SER A 52 9.88 -16.36 32.79
CA SER A 52 8.95 -15.73 31.82
C SER A 52 9.55 -14.48 31.17
N LEU A 53 10.27 -13.64 31.92
CA LEU A 53 10.99 -12.49 31.35
C LEU A 53 12.13 -12.92 30.41
N ALA A 54 12.86 -13.99 30.73
CA ALA A 54 13.93 -14.50 29.87
C ALA A 54 13.38 -14.99 28.52
N ILE A 55 12.28 -15.75 28.54
CA ILE A 55 11.60 -16.19 27.32
C ILE A 55 11.10 -14.99 26.51
N ALA A 56 10.43 -14.04 27.17
CA ALA A 56 9.95 -12.84 26.50
C ALA A 56 11.09 -12.06 25.85
N ALA A 57 12.23 -11.89 26.53
CA ALA A 57 13.41 -11.21 25.98
C ALA A 57 13.99 -11.93 24.75
N VAL A 58 14.06 -13.26 24.77
CA VAL A 58 14.49 -14.06 23.61
C VAL A 58 13.53 -13.87 22.45
N MET A 59 12.22 -13.93 22.67
CA MET A 59 11.22 -13.74 21.63
C MET A 59 11.25 -12.31 21.07
N ILE A 60 11.31 -11.29 21.93
CA ILE A 60 11.43 -9.87 21.58
C ILE A 60 12.69 -9.61 20.75
N SER A 61 13.79 -10.32 20.99
CA SER A 61 15.02 -10.16 20.20
C SER A 61 14.80 -10.43 18.70
N GLY A 62 13.76 -11.18 18.35
CA GLY A 62 13.30 -11.38 16.98
C GLY A 62 12.91 -10.09 16.25
N LEU A 63 12.50 -9.04 16.97
CA LEU A 63 12.21 -7.72 16.39
C LEU A 63 13.43 -7.08 15.71
N ARG A 64 14.65 -7.54 16.00
CA ARG A 64 15.86 -7.11 15.26
C ARG A 64 15.82 -7.54 13.80
N TYR A 65 15.14 -8.65 13.52
CA TYR A 65 14.92 -9.17 12.17
C TYR A 65 13.65 -8.60 11.54
N TYR A 66 12.96 -7.67 12.21
CA TYR A 66 11.81 -6.98 11.64
C TYR A 66 12.25 -6.35 10.31
N PRO A 67 11.76 -6.87 9.17
CA PRO A 67 12.31 -6.50 7.89
C PRO A 67 12.08 -5.02 7.63
N LYS A 68 12.97 -4.40 6.84
CA LYS A 68 12.69 -3.08 6.27
C LYS A 68 11.32 -3.17 5.62
N LEU A 69 10.46 -2.22 5.98
CA LEU A 69 9.11 -2.11 5.48
C LEU A 69 9.08 -2.38 3.98
N ASN A 70 8.37 -3.42 3.54
CA ASN A 70 8.11 -3.54 2.11
C ASN A 70 7.26 -2.32 1.72
N GLU A 71 7.66 -1.60 0.70
CA GLU A 71 6.91 -0.45 0.17
C GLU A 71 6.07 -0.86 -1.06
N ASP A 72 6.26 -2.10 -1.53
CA ASP A 72 5.60 -2.64 -2.71
C ASP A 72 4.17 -3.10 -2.38
N LEU A 73 3.20 -2.26 -2.77
CA LEU A 73 1.78 -2.53 -2.64
C LEU A 73 1.35 -3.78 -3.43
N GLY A 74 1.97 -4.02 -4.59
CA GLY A 74 1.69 -5.17 -5.44
C GLY A 74 1.96 -6.48 -4.69
N TYR A 75 3.07 -6.56 -3.95
CA TYR A 75 3.37 -7.72 -3.12
C TYR A 75 2.35 -7.91 -1.99
N MET A 76 1.94 -6.84 -1.31
CA MET A 76 1.05 -6.93 -0.14
C MET A 76 -0.40 -7.24 -0.47
N MET A 77 -0.88 -6.74 -1.62
CA MET A 77 -2.29 -6.83 -2.00
C MET A 77 -2.59 -8.05 -2.86
N THR A 78 -1.58 -8.87 -3.18
CA THR A 78 -1.75 -10.05 -4.04
C THR A 78 -1.25 -11.34 -3.38
N PRO A 79 -2.01 -12.44 -3.46
CA PRO A 79 -1.63 -13.72 -2.85
C PRO A 79 -0.38 -14.31 -3.50
N ASN A 80 0.57 -14.82 -2.70
CA ASN A 80 1.85 -15.37 -3.19
C ASN A 80 1.70 -16.55 -4.17
N GLY A 81 0.70 -17.41 -3.96
CA GLY A 81 0.39 -18.55 -4.83
C GLY A 81 -0.69 -18.28 -5.89
N GLY A 82 -1.03 -17.02 -6.14
CA GLY A 82 -2.06 -16.67 -7.12
C GLY A 82 -1.62 -17.00 -8.55
N ARG A 83 -2.57 -17.44 -9.39
CA ARG A 83 -2.33 -17.68 -10.83
C ARG A 83 -1.69 -16.46 -11.51
N GLY A 84 -2.13 -15.25 -11.17
CA GLY A 84 -1.56 -14.01 -11.70
C GLY A 84 -0.06 -13.84 -11.39
N LYS A 85 0.45 -14.29 -10.23
CA LYS A 85 1.89 -14.27 -9.94
C LYS A 85 2.65 -15.32 -10.73
N ALA A 86 2.07 -16.49 -10.96
CA ALA A 86 2.68 -17.53 -11.81
C ALA A 86 2.78 -17.06 -13.27
N ASP A 87 1.73 -16.42 -13.77
CA ASP A 87 1.71 -15.82 -15.11
C ASP A 87 2.74 -14.68 -15.19
N GLN A 88 2.78 -13.79 -14.21
CA GLN A 88 3.77 -12.71 -14.13
C GLN A 88 5.20 -13.24 -14.11
N GLN A 89 5.50 -14.28 -13.32
CA GLN A 89 6.83 -14.91 -13.30
C GLN A 89 7.18 -15.54 -14.65
N THR A 90 6.21 -16.17 -15.30
CA THR A 90 6.39 -16.76 -16.64
C THR A 90 6.69 -15.67 -17.66
N ILE A 91 5.90 -14.58 -17.65
CA ILE A 91 6.10 -13.41 -18.50
C ILE A 91 7.46 -12.78 -18.23
N GLN A 92 7.85 -12.61 -16.96
CA GLN A 92 9.16 -12.08 -16.58
C GLN A 92 10.29 -12.93 -17.13
N LYS A 93 10.22 -14.26 -17.05
CA LYS A 93 11.24 -15.16 -17.64
C LYS A 93 11.36 -14.99 -19.15
N PHE A 94 10.24 -14.84 -19.86
CA PHE A 94 10.27 -14.60 -21.31
C PHE A 94 10.70 -13.17 -21.69
N HIS A 95 10.45 -12.20 -20.80
CA HIS A 95 10.81 -10.79 -20.95
C HIS A 95 12.08 -10.41 -20.18
N GLU A 96 12.89 -11.36 -19.70
CA GLU A 96 14.15 -11.09 -18.97
C GLU A 96 15.19 -10.33 -19.81
N ILE A 97 14.88 -10.09 -21.09
CA ILE A 97 15.52 -9.12 -21.98
C ILE A 97 14.69 -7.81 -21.99
N MET A 98 14.47 -7.18 -20.83
CA MET A 98 13.98 -5.80 -20.79
C MET A 98 15.18 -4.87 -20.98
N ASP A 99 15.66 -4.85 -22.22
CA ASP A 99 16.42 -3.72 -22.71
C ASP A 99 15.45 -2.53 -22.78
N ILE A 100 15.81 -1.42 -22.13
CA ILE A 100 15.03 -0.18 -22.21
C ILE A 100 14.73 0.24 -23.66
N ARG A 101 15.48 -0.30 -24.65
CA ARG A 101 15.35 -0.10 -26.09
C ARG A 101 14.16 -0.75 -26.78
N PHE A 102 13.44 -1.68 -26.14
CA PHE A 102 12.36 -2.42 -26.80
C PHE A 102 11.05 -2.40 -26.00
N PHE A 103 10.60 -1.21 -25.59
CA PHE A 103 9.29 -1.05 -24.94
C PHE A 103 8.15 -0.95 -25.97
N TYR A 104 7.26 -1.96 -25.99
CA TYR A 104 6.04 -1.93 -26.81
C TYR A 104 4.85 -1.46 -25.99
N GLU A 105 4.38 -0.23 -26.21
CA GLU A 105 3.26 0.36 -25.46
C GLU A 105 2.00 -0.51 -25.45
N GLU A 106 1.66 -1.11 -26.60
CA GLU A 106 0.41 -1.86 -26.77
C GLU A 106 0.43 -3.29 -26.20
N LYS A 107 1.61 -3.82 -25.90
CA LYS A 107 1.82 -5.23 -25.50
C LYS A 107 2.61 -5.40 -24.21
N SER A 108 3.05 -4.31 -23.61
CA SER A 108 3.84 -4.34 -22.39
C SER A 108 2.95 -4.77 -21.21
N ILE A 109 3.28 -5.91 -20.63
CA ILE A 109 2.72 -6.39 -19.36
C ILE A 109 3.54 -5.84 -18.18
N VAL A 110 4.55 -5.00 -18.48
CA VAL A 110 5.38 -4.35 -17.49
C VAL A 110 4.50 -3.34 -16.74
N PRO A 111 4.55 -3.30 -15.40
CA PRO A 111 3.88 -2.26 -14.65
C PRO A 111 4.28 -0.89 -15.20
N ASP A 112 3.31 0.01 -15.27
CA ASP A 112 3.45 1.33 -15.88
C ASP A 112 4.26 2.26 -14.96
N PHE A 113 5.53 1.90 -14.76
CA PHE A 113 6.44 2.65 -13.91
C PHE A 113 6.65 4.02 -14.53
N GLY A 114 6.36 5.06 -13.75
CA GLY A 114 6.49 6.42 -14.22
C GLY A 114 5.66 7.43 -13.44
N VAL A 115 5.43 8.56 -14.11
CA VAL A 115 4.66 9.69 -13.62
C VAL A 115 3.48 9.90 -14.57
N THR A 116 2.28 9.97 -14.03
CA THR A 116 1.05 10.27 -14.77
C THR A 116 0.53 11.63 -14.30
N LEU A 117 0.24 12.51 -15.26
CA LEU A 117 -0.47 13.75 -15.02
C LEU A 117 -1.85 13.70 -15.67
N ILE A 118 -2.86 14.08 -14.90
CA ILE A 118 -4.23 14.15 -15.36
C ILE A 118 -4.68 15.61 -15.34
N TYR A 119 -5.11 16.10 -16.49
CA TYR A 119 -5.53 17.47 -16.71
C TYR A 119 -7.05 17.52 -16.78
N VAL A 120 -7.67 18.29 -15.90
CA VAL A 120 -9.12 18.45 -15.80
C VAL A 120 -9.48 19.94 -15.83
N PRO A 121 -10.34 20.41 -16.75
CA PRO A 121 -10.80 21.80 -16.72
C PRO A 121 -11.60 22.08 -15.44
N LYS A 122 -11.31 23.20 -14.76
CA LYS A 122 -12.01 23.59 -13.50
C LYS A 122 -13.51 23.79 -13.67
N ASP A 123 -13.91 24.28 -14.84
CA ASP A 123 -15.30 24.45 -15.23
C ASP A 123 -16.01 23.14 -15.63
N LYS A 124 -15.29 22.00 -15.58
CA LYS A 124 -15.77 20.66 -15.96
C LYS A 124 -16.29 20.57 -17.40
N GLY A 125 -15.88 21.50 -18.26
CA GLY A 125 -16.21 21.53 -19.68
C GLY A 125 -15.29 20.64 -20.52
N SER A 126 -15.31 20.86 -21.84
CA SER A 126 -14.48 20.10 -22.79
C SER A 126 -12.99 20.41 -22.67
N ILE A 127 -12.14 19.40 -22.80
CA ILE A 127 -10.68 19.56 -22.88
C ILE A 127 -10.20 20.03 -24.26
N PHE A 128 -11.04 19.94 -25.31
CA PHE A 128 -10.70 20.33 -26.68
C PHE A 128 -10.69 21.86 -26.93
N ARG A 129 -10.29 22.64 -25.92
CA ARG A 129 -10.11 24.08 -26.01
C ARG A 129 -8.64 24.42 -26.20
N GLN A 130 -8.34 25.24 -27.19
CA GLN A 130 -6.97 25.57 -27.59
C GLN A 130 -6.10 26.05 -26.42
N LYS A 131 -6.67 26.89 -25.53
CA LYS A 131 -5.96 27.43 -24.37
C LYS A 131 -5.35 26.34 -23.49
N PHE A 132 -6.06 25.23 -23.29
CA PHE A 132 -5.62 24.13 -22.44
C PHE A 132 -4.46 23.36 -23.05
N TRP A 133 -4.52 23.10 -24.36
CA TRP A 133 -3.47 22.34 -25.03
C TRP A 133 -2.16 23.10 -25.09
N HIS A 134 -2.19 24.43 -25.27
CA HIS A 134 -0.99 25.25 -25.15
C HIS A 134 -0.40 25.26 -23.74
N GLU A 135 -1.25 25.31 -22.72
CA GLU A 135 -0.81 25.24 -21.33
C GLU A 135 -0.21 23.87 -20.99
N ILE A 136 -0.89 22.79 -21.39
CA ILE A 136 -0.41 21.41 -21.23
C ILE A 136 0.95 21.24 -21.92
N GLN A 137 1.10 21.73 -23.16
CA GLN A 137 2.38 21.66 -23.90
C GLN A 137 3.49 22.47 -23.22
N ARG A 138 3.15 23.57 -22.53
CA ARG A 138 4.11 24.34 -21.72
C ARG A 138 4.58 23.53 -20.51
N ILE A 139 3.65 22.86 -19.83
CA ILE A 139 3.94 22.00 -18.68
C ILE A 139 4.80 20.82 -19.11
N ASP A 140 4.48 20.17 -20.23
CA ASP A 140 5.25 19.07 -20.81
C ASP A 140 6.71 19.47 -21.08
N LYS A 141 6.94 20.62 -21.72
CA LYS A 141 8.31 21.15 -21.92
C LYS A 141 9.07 21.36 -20.61
N ILE A 142 8.40 21.84 -19.56
CA ILE A 142 9.04 22.03 -18.25
C ILE A 142 9.42 20.67 -17.67
N ILE A 143 8.53 19.69 -17.71
CA ILE A 143 8.77 18.34 -17.16
C ILE A 143 9.91 17.64 -17.88
N LEU A 144 9.95 17.72 -19.21
CA LEU A 144 11.04 17.15 -20.01
C LEU A 144 12.38 17.82 -19.72
N SER A 145 12.39 19.09 -19.31
CA SER A 145 13.59 19.84 -18.94
C SER A 145 14.07 19.63 -17.50
N ILE A 146 13.36 18.83 -16.69
CA ILE A 146 13.78 18.55 -15.31
C ILE A 146 15.08 17.75 -15.32
N GLU A 147 16.08 18.28 -14.63
CA GLU A 147 17.37 17.64 -14.43
C GLU A 147 17.47 17.05 -13.03
N VAL A 148 17.94 15.80 -12.95
CA VAL A 148 18.09 15.06 -11.70
C VAL A 148 19.51 14.54 -11.59
N PRO A 149 20.15 14.58 -10.40
CA PRO A 149 21.50 14.08 -10.22
C PRO A 149 21.60 12.59 -10.56
N ASN A 150 22.65 12.22 -11.30
CA ASN A 150 22.93 10.85 -11.65
C ASN A 150 23.41 10.08 -10.40
N PRO A 151 22.67 9.07 -9.92
CA PRO A 151 23.08 8.31 -8.74
C PRO A 151 24.34 7.46 -8.96
N GLY A 152 24.82 7.30 -10.19
CA GLY A 152 26.03 6.54 -10.54
C GLY A 152 25.92 5.02 -10.35
N GLU A 153 24.97 4.58 -9.53
CA GLU A 153 24.77 3.20 -9.10
C GLU A 153 23.32 2.75 -9.34
N PHE A 154 23.11 1.84 -10.30
CA PHE A 154 21.79 1.34 -10.70
C PHE A 154 21.40 0.04 -9.96
N HIS A 155 21.56 -0.03 -8.64
CA HIS A 155 21.28 -1.25 -7.85
C HIS A 155 19.85 -1.80 -8.04
N LEU A 156 18.86 -0.94 -8.25
CA LEU A 156 17.49 -1.37 -8.54
C LEU A 156 17.33 -2.01 -9.93
N ALA A 157 18.10 -1.57 -10.93
CA ALA A 157 18.06 -2.16 -12.26
C ALA A 157 18.50 -3.63 -12.23
N LYS A 158 19.46 -3.96 -11.37
CA LYS A 158 19.91 -5.35 -11.15
C LYS A 158 18.81 -6.25 -10.58
N LYS A 159 17.93 -5.73 -9.73
CA LYS A 159 16.77 -6.49 -9.19
C LYS A 159 15.79 -6.88 -10.30
N PHE A 160 15.62 -6.01 -11.29
CA PHE A 160 14.71 -6.23 -12.42
C PHE A 160 15.42 -6.70 -13.70
N ASN A 161 16.72 -7.03 -13.61
CA ASN A 161 17.59 -7.41 -14.73
C ASN A 161 17.55 -6.44 -15.93
N ILE A 162 17.36 -5.15 -15.65
CA ILE A 162 17.29 -4.09 -16.68
C ILE A 162 18.71 -3.67 -17.05
N THR A 163 19.02 -3.72 -18.34
CA THR A 163 20.31 -3.22 -18.86
C THR A 163 20.13 -1.77 -19.29
N ILE A 164 20.87 -0.86 -18.65
CA ILE A 164 20.85 0.57 -18.96
C ILE A 164 22.21 0.95 -19.55
N PRO A 165 22.27 1.69 -20.66
CA PRO A 165 23.53 2.21 -21.17
C PRO A 165 24.20 3.07 -20.10
N LYS A 166 25.51 2.94 -19.94
CA LYS A 166 26.25 3.73 -18.96
C LYS A 166 26.30 5.18 -19.42
N ILE A 167 25.59 6.07 -18.71
CA ILE A 167 25.56 7.50 -19.02
C ILE A 167 26.57 8.23 -18.14
N ASN A 168 27.60 8.83 -18.75
CA ASN A 168 28.63 9.63 -18.08
C ASN A 168 28.19 11.11 -17.91
N LYS A 169 26.92 11.36 -17.60
CA LYS A 169 26.42 12.70 -17.27
C LYS A 169 26.22 12.82 -15.76
N THR A 170 26.50 13.99 -15.20
CA THR A 170 26.27 14.29 -13.78
C THR A 170 24.80 14.60 -13.49
N MET A 171 24.11 15.24 -14.42
CA MET A 171 22.68 15.48 -14.41
C MET A 171 22.02 14.73 -15.58
N LEU A 172 20.86 14.14 -15.33
CA LEU A 172 20.10 13.33 -16.27
C LEU A 172 18.73 13.97 -16.50
N THR A 173 18.32 14.08 -17.76
CA THR A 173 16.98 14.51 -18.17
C THR A 173 16.07 13.31 -18.45
N PHE A 174 14.78 13.58 -18.73
CA PHE A 174 13.84 12.53 -19.12
C PHE A 174 14.30 11.78 -20.38
N GLU A 175 14.76 12.49 -21.40
CA GLU A 175 15.21 11.89 -22.68
C GLU A 175 16.41 10.95 -22.52
N ASP A 176 17.24 11.14 -21.48
CA ASP A 176 18.39 10.29 -21.23
C ASP A 176 18.02 8.92 -20.63
N THR A 177 16.84 8.79 -20.01
CA THR A 177 16.49 7.66 -19.15
C THR A 177 15.13 7.04 -19.42
N CYS A 178 14.35 7.62 -20.33
CA CYS A 178 13.05 7.10 -20.71
C CYS A 178 13.13 5.71 -21.34
N TYR A 179 11.97 5.06 -21.45
CA TYR A 179 11.86 3.90 -22.32
C TYR A 179 12.06 4.30 -23.78
N HIS A 180 12.79 3.48 -24.51
CA HIS A 180 13.04 3.64 -25.93
C HIS A 180 12.28 2.57 -26.73
N PHE A 181 11.83 2.98 -27.91
CA PHE A 181 11.37 2.08 -28.95
C PHE A 181 12.36 2.15 -30.12
N GLY A 182 13.31 1.23 -30.16
CA GLY A 182 14.47 1.33 -31.05
C GLY A 182 15.44 2.40 -30.55
N PHE A 183 15.55 3.51 -31.27
CA PHE A 183 16.42 4.64 -30.92
C PHE A 183 15.65 5.85 -30.35
N ASP A 184 14.32 5.88 -30.52
CA ASP A 184 13.50 7.02 -30.12
C ASP A 184 12.92 6.81 -28.72
N CYS A 185 12.88 7.88 -27.94
CA CYS A 185 12.22 7.91 -26.64
C CYS A 185 10.70 7.80 -26.81
N VAL A 186 10.05 7.03 -25.94
CA VAL A 186 8.59 6.90 -25.90
C VAL A 186 8.00 8.14 -25.25
N LEU A 187 7.54 9.08 -26.09
CA LEU A 187 6.94 10.35 -25.70
C LEU A 187 5.40 10.33 -25.85
N ASN A 188 4.75 11.35 -25.32
CA ASN A 188 3.30 11.51 -25.42
C ASN A 188 2.90 12.06 -26.80
N ASP A 189 2.80 11.17 -27.80
CA ASP A 189 2.44 11.53 -29.18
C ASP A 189 1.10 12.27 -29.31
N ILE A 190 0.18 12.09 -28.34
CA ILE A 190 -1.09 12.82 -28.31
C ILE A 190 -0.89 14.35 -28.29
N LEU A 191 0.21 14.85 -27.74
CA LEU A 191 0.50 16.28 -27.67
C LEU A 191 0.77 16.90 -29.05
N ASN A 192 1.16 16.09 -30.05
CA ASN A 192 1.34 16.56 -31.43
C ASN A 192 0.02 17.00 -32.08
N VAL A 193 -1.13 16.66 -31.50
CA VAL A 193 -2.46 17.06 -31.96
C VAL A 193 -2.79 18.53 -31.59
N THR A 194 -1.96 19.20 -30.78
CA THR A 194 -2.19 20.58 -30.29
C THR A 194 -2.54 21.58 -31.40
N ASP A 195 -1.87 21.49 -32.55
CA ASP A 195 -2.10 22.38 -33.69
C ASP A 195 -3.40 22.06 -34.45
N LEU A 196 -3.90 20.83 -34.32
CA LEU A 196 -5.12 20.33 -34.96
C LEU A 196 -6.38 20.54 -34.11
N ILE A 197 -6.25 20.89 -32.83
CA ILE A 197 -7.38 21.12 -31.92
C ILE A 197 -8.43 22.12 -32.47
N PRO A 198 -8.07 23.23 -33.14
CA PRO A 198 -9.06 24.13 -33.72
C PRO A 198 -9.86 23.46 -34.84
N ALA A 199 -9.20 22.62 -35.66
CA ALA A 199 -9.80 21.89 -36.77
C ALA A 199 -10.67 20.72 -36.27
N ILE A 200 -10.23 20.03 -35.22
CA ILE A 200 -10.99 18.96 -34.55
C ILE A 200 -12.29 19.54 -33.97
N ARG A 201 -12.22 20.71 -33.31
CA ARG A 201 -13.41 21.36 -32.75
C ARG A 201 -14.41 21.81 -33.83
N LYS A 202 -13.93 22.17 -35.02
CA LYS A 202 -14.77 22.50 -36.18
C LYS A 202 -15.33 21.28 -36.91
N GLY A 203 -14.86 20.07 -36.59
CA GLY A 203 -15.21 18.83 -37.27
C GLY A 203 -14.52 18.64 -38.63
N GLU A 204 -13.48 19.43 -38.93
CA GLU A 204 -12.68 19.30 -40.15
C GLU A 204 -11.72 18.10 -40.08
N VAL A 205 -11.24 17.78 -38.88
CA VAL A 205 -10.39 16.61 -38.59
C VAL A 205 -11.12 15.69 -37.62
N LEU A 206 -11.29 14.42 -38.00
CA LEU A 206 -12.01 13.43 -37.21
C LEU A 206 -11.04 12.71 -36.26
N LEU A 207 -11.14 12.99 -34.97
CA LEU A 207 -10.37 12.30 -33.94
C LEU A 207 -11.01 10.94 -33.63
N THR A 208 -10.44 9.85 -34.15
CA THR A 208 -11.02 8.49 -34.02
C THR A 208 -10.55 7.75 -32.77
N PHE A 209 -11.40 6.85 -32.27
CA PHE A 209 -11.11 5.90 -31.20
C PHE A 209 -10.99 4.46 -31.76
N PRO A 210 -10.09 3.60 -31.23
CA PRO A 210 -9.11 3.83 -30.17
C PRO A 210 -7.78 4.43 -30.66
N ASN A 211 -7.67 4.65 -31.97
CA ASN A 211 -6.46 5.08 -32.66
C ASN A 211 -6.80 6.22 -33.63
N PHE A 212 -5.92 7.21 -33.72
CA PHE A 212 -6.04 8.36 -34.60
C PHE A 212 -4.82 8.46 -35.51
N LEU A 213 -5.04 8.49 -36.81
CA LEU A 213 -3.97 8.69 -37.77
C LEU A 213 -3.74 10.19 -37.96
N HIS A 214 -2.58 10.67 -37.56
CA HIS A 214 -2.26 12.08 -37.68
C HIS A 214 -2.08 12.45 -39.17
N PRO A 215 -2.84 13.43 -39.71
CA PRO A 215 -2.89 13.69 -41.15
C PRO A 215 -1.55 14.13 -41.76
N ASN A 216 -0.74 14.89 -41.02
CA ASN A 216 0.54 15.40 -41.55
C ASN A 216 1.72 14.43 -41.39
N THR A 217 1.77 13.69 -40.28
CA THR A 217 2.92 12.84 -39.93
C THR A 217 2.68 11.37 -40.29
N ASN A 218 1.44 11.00 -40.63
CA ASN A 218 0.99 9.61 -40.82
C ASN A 218 1.35 8.69 -39.63
N ARG A 219 1.56 9.27 -38.45
CA ARG A 219 1.79 8.51 -37.23
C ARG A 219 0.45 8.08 -36.64
N ASN A 220 0.38 6.83 -36.21
CA ASN A 220 -0.77 6.32 -35.48
C ASN A 220 -0.65 6.70 -34.01
N ILE A 221 -1.59 7.52 -33.52
CA ILE A 221 -1.64 8.00 -32.15
C ILE A 221 -2.72 7.22 -31.41
N GLN A 222 -2.34 6.59 -30.30
CA GLN A 222 -3.30 5.88 -29.45
C GLN A 222 -4.16 6.90 -28.67
N THR A 223 -5.46 6.94 -28.94
CA THR A 223 -6.44 7.76 -28.20
C THR A 223 -7.11 6.97 -27.08
N GLY A 224 -7.03 5.63 -27.14
CA GLY A 224 -7.49 4.70 -26.12
C GLY A 224 -6.80 4.92 -24.77
N GLY A 225 -7.59 5.17 -23.73
CA GLY A 225 -7.08 5.34 -22.36
C GLY A 225 -6.40 6.70 -22.07
N VAL A 226 -6.33 7.59 -23.06
CA VAL A 226 -5.75 8.95 -22.93
C VAL A 226 -6.81 9.96 -22.53
N PHE A 227 -8.01 9.88 -23.10
CA PHE A 227 -9.11 10.79 -22.78
C PHE A 227 -10.00 10.26 -21.65
N GLY A 228 -10.33 11.13 -20.69
CA GLY A 228 -11.26 10.83 -19.61
C GLY A 228 -12.71 11.17 -19.98
N SER A 229 -13.59 10.18 -19.86
CA SER A 229 -15.02 10.28 -20.22
C SER A 229 -15.26 10.83 -21.64
N PRO A 230 -14.69 10.21 -22.70
CA PRO A 230 -14.91 10.66 -24.06
C PRO A 230 -16.37 10.39 -24.49
N LYS A 231 -17.01 11.37 -25.13
CA LYS A 231 -18.26 11.18 -25.85
C LYS A 231 -17.94 10.78 -27.29
N LEU A 232 -18.43 9.61 -27.68
CA LEU A 232 -18.21 9.06 -29.01
C LEU A 232 -19.46 9.23 -29.87
N ASP A 233 -19.25 9.51 -31.14
CA ASP A 233 -20.26 9.38 -32.18
C ASP A 233 -20.48 7.90 -32.56
N GLU A 234 -21.54 7.61 -33.31
CA GLU A 234 -21.86 6.25 -33.81
C GLU A 234 -20.72 5.63 -34.63
N ARG A 235 -19.88 6.47 -35.23
CA ARG A 235 -18.71 6.06 -36.04
C ARG A 235 -17.43 5.88 -35.22
N GLY A 236 -17.48 6.01 -33.89
CA GLY A 236 -16.31 5.93 -33.02
C GLY A 236 -15.41 7.17 -33.07
N VAL A 237 -15.95 8.32 -33.44
CA VAL A 237 -15.25 9.62 -33.42
C VAL A 237 -15.43 10.29 -32.06
N ILE A 238 -14.36 10.81 -31.48
CA ILE A 238 -14.37 11.52 -30.20
C ILE A 238 -14.87 12.95 -30.45
N LEU A 239 -16.07 13.25 -29.94
CA LEU A 239 -16.69 14.58 -30.05
C LEU A 239 -16.30 15.50 -28.89
N ASP A 240 -16.16 14.94 -27.70
CA ASP A 240 -15.94 15.68 -26.46
C ASP A 240 -15.20 14.79 -25.46
N ALA A 241 -14.41 15.39 -24.57
CA ALA A 241 -13.72 14.70 -23.49
C ALA A 241 -13.53 15.65 -22.31
N LYS A 242 -13.60 15.12 -21.09
CA LYS A 242 -13.56 15.94 -19.86
C LYS A 242 -12.18 16.02 -19.22
N ALA A 243 -11.30 15.09 -19.54
CA ALA A 243 -9.95 15.07 -19.00
C ALA A 243 -8.97 14.53 -20.04
N LEU A 244 -7.70 14.89 -19.86
CA LEU A 244 -6.58 14.34 -20.63
C LEU A 244 -5.58 13.72 -19.66
N LYS A 245 -5.15 12.49 -19.94
CA LYS A 245 -4.12 11.78 -19.20
C LYS A 245 -2.83 11.78 -20.02
N ILE A 246 -1.73 12.20 -19.40
CA ILE A 246 -0.38 12.22 -19.96
C ILE A 246 0.51 11.37 -19.07
N GLN A 247 1.39 10.59 -19.69
CA GLN A 247 2.19 9.62 -18.96
C GLN A 247 3.66 9.67 -19.38
N TYR A 248 4.52 9.85 -18.40
CA TYR A 248 5.97 9.83 -18.54
C TYR A 248 6.46 8.49 -18.02
N ARG A 249 6.68 7.55 -18.93
CA ARG A 249 7.07 6.17 -18.58
C ARG A 249 8.57 6.09 -18.40
N LEU A 250 8.97 5.48 -17.28
CA LEU A 250 10.35 5.45 -16.82
C LEU A 250 10.70 4.08 -16.27
N PRO A 251 11.92 3.58 -16.50
CA PRO A 251 12.38 2.36 -15.86
C PRO A 251 12.36 2.52 -14.33
N PRO A 252 12.09 1.45 -13.55
CA PRO A 252 12.06 1.47 -12.09
C PRO A 252 13.46 1.55 -11.47
N ILE A 253 14.17 2.65 -11.74
CA ILE A 253 15.49 2.98 -11.22
C ILE A 253 15.43 4.08 -10.17
N ILE A 254 16.50 4.24 -9.38
CA ILE A 254 16.61 5.27 -8.33
C ILE A 254 16.30 6.66 -8.90
N TRP A 255 16.78 6.95 -10.10
CA TRP A 255 16.51 8.20 -10.82
C TRP A 255 15.01 8.47 -11.02
N ALA A 256 14.20 7.46 -11.36
CA ALA A 256 12.78 7.63 -11.63
C ALA A 256 11.99 8.04 -10.37
N ARG A 257 12.46 7.62 -9.18
CA ARG A 257 11.92 8.10 -7.91
C ARG A 257 12.20 9.58 -7.71
N GLU A 258 13.43 10.02 -7.92
CA GLU A 258 13.82 11.43 -7.73
C GLU A 258 13.18 12.35 -8.77
N PHE A 259 13.11 11.91 -10.03
CA PHE A 259 12.35 12.60 -11.08
C PHE A 259 10.88 12.75 -10.67
N GLY A 260 10.25 11.67 -10.20
CA GLY A 260 8.88 11.72 -9.69
C GLY A 260 8.70 12.71 -8.54
N ARG A 261 9.66 12.81 -7.61
CA ARG A 261 9.63 13.80 -6.51
C ARG A 261 9.75 15.24 -7.02
N GLN A 262 10.60 15.50 -8.00
CA GLN A 262 10.74 16.83 -8.61
C GLN A 262 9.46 17.24 -9.35
N VAL A 263 8.85 16.31 -10.09
CA VAL A 263 7.57 16.58 -10.76
C VAL A 263 6.46 16.81 -9.74
N LEU A 264 6.40 16.03 -8.65
CA LEU A 264 5.44 16.24 -7.57
C LEU A 264 5.59 17.64 -6.97
N ASN A 265 6.82 18.03 -6.60
CA ASN A 265 7.12 19.36 -6.05
C ASN A 265 6.72 20.49 -7.02
N PHE A 266 6.98 20.31 -8.32
CA PHE A 266 6.51 21.24 -9.35
C PHE A 266 4.99 21.33 -9.36
N THR A 267 4.28 20.19 -9.38
CA THR A 267 2.81 20.17 -9.43
C THR A 267 2.13 20.74 -8.19
N GLU A 268 2.74 20.60 -7.00
CA GLU A 268 2.22 21.18 -5.75
C GLU A 268 2.26 22.71 -5.75
N HIS A 269 3.30 23.30 -6.36
CA HIS A 269 3.47 24.75 -6.44
C HIS A 269 2.84 25.34 -7.70
N TYR A 270 2.55 24.53 -8.70
CA TYR A 270 1.94 24.98 -9.94
C TYR A 270 0.45 25.23 -9.75
N GLN A 271 0.04 26.50 -9.85
CA GLN A 271 -1.36 26.89 -9.87
C GLN A 271 -1.73 27.43 -11.24
N SER A 272 -2.69 26.78 -11.88
CA SER A 272 -3.33 27.26 -13.11
C SER A 272 -4.67 27.93 -12.78
N GLU A 273 -5.04 28.96 -13.54
CA GLU A 273 -6.34 29.64 -13.39
C GLU A 273 -7.49 28.78 -13.89
N ASP A 274 -7.26 28.00 -14.95
CA ASP A 274 -8.32 27.32 -15.69
C ASP A 274 -8.29 25.78 -15.56
N LEU A 275 -7.13 25.20 -15.24
CA LEU A 275 -6.87 23.77 -15.29
C LEU A 275 -6.47 23.22 -13.93
N ASP A 276 -7.07 22.10 -13.53
CA ASP A 276 -6.59 21.30 -12.41
C ASP A 276 -5.62 20.24 -12.95
N VAL A 277 -4.43 20.21 -12.36
CA VAL A 277 -3.38 19.23 -12.68
C VAL A 277 -3.27 18.26 -11.52
N VAL A 278 -3.58 16.99 -11.77
CA VAL A 278 -3.50 15.93 -10.78
C VAL A 278 -2.29 15.06 -11.07
N PHE A 279 -1.42 14.90 -10.08
CA PHE A 279 -0.25 14.04 -10.14
C PHE A 279 -0.57 12.63 -9.62
N LYS A 280 -0.07 11.61 -10.30
CA LYS A 280 -0.02 10.23 -9.82
C LYS A 280 1.31 9.60 -10.20
N SER A 281 1.98 8.92 -9.27
CA SER A 281 3.14 8.09 -9.60
C SER A 281 3.11 6.78 -8.84
N ASP A 282 3.37 5.68 -9.55
CA ASP A 282 3.44 4.35 -8.94
C ASP A 282 4.76 4.14 -8.17
N ILE A 283 5.80 4.95 -8.44
CA ILE A 283 7.10 4.88 -7.76
C ILE A 283 7.10 5.74 -6.49
N VAL A 284 6.59 6.98 -6.58
CA VAL A 284 6.51 7.91 -5.43
C VAL A 284 5.38 7.52 -4.48
N GLY A 285 4.32 6.86 -4.95
CA GLY A 285 3.21 6.42 -4.09
C GLY A 285 3.63 5.50 -2.93
N GLY A 286 4.73 4.75 -3.06
CA GLY A 286 5.31 4.00 -1.95
C GLY A 286 5.81 4.88 -0.80
N ASP A 287 6.37 6.05 -1.12
CA ASP A 287 6.83 7.04 -0.13
C ASP A 287 5.64 7.65 0.62
N GLU A 288 4.49 7.87 -0.05
CA GLU A 288 3.25 8.36 0.58
C GLU A 288 2.70 7.37 1.61
N ILE A 289 2.65 6.08 1.25
CA ILE A 289 2.23 5.01 2.16
C ILE A 289 3.15 4.97 3.39
N ARG A 290 4.46 5.12 3.18
CA ARG A 290 5.44 5.16 4.27
C ARG A 290 5.30 6.42 5.13
N ALA A 291 5.06 7.58 4.53
CA ALA A 291 4.83 8.82 5.25
C ALA A 291 3.58 8.71 6.14
N ASN A 292 2.50 8.13 5.62
CA ASN A 292 1.30 7.84 6.39
C ASN A 292 1.57 6.85 7.54
N ALA A 293 2.33 5.79 7.30
CA ALA A 293 2.73 4.85 8.35
C ALA A 293 3.59 5.53 9.44
N ASN A 294 4.54 6.39 9.06
CA ASN A 294 5.35 7.17 9.98
C ASN A 294 4.53 8.16 10.82
N ALA A 295 3.53 8.81 10.21
CA ALA A 295 2.59 9.65 10.95
C ALA A 295 1.80 8.83 11.99
N GLY A 296 1.38 7.61 11.63
CA GLY A 296 0.80 6.66 12.58
C GLY A 296 1.77 6.28 13.70
N TYR A 297 3.03 6.00 13.38
CA TYR A 297 4.05 5.69 14.38
C TYR A 297 4.28 6.83 15.39
N ALA A 298 4.22 8.07 14.92
CA ALA A 298 4.33 9.26 15.78
C ALA A 298 3.17 9.39 16.79
N MET A 299 2.03 8.74 16.55
CA MET A 299 0.87 8.76 17.47
C MET A 299 0.96 7.72 18.59
N PHE A 300 1.80 6.67 18.49
CA PHE A 300 1.86 5.61 19.51
C PHE A 300 2.17 6.09 20.94
N PRO A 301 3.09 7.05 21.17
CA PRO A 301 3.35 7.54 22.52
C PRO A 301 2.09 8.08 23.20
N TRP A 302 1.25 8.82 22.45
CA TRP A 302 0.00 9.37 22.97
C TRP A 302 -1.01 8.27 23.35
N ILE A 303 -1.10 7.21 22.54
CA ILE A 303 -1.97 6.06 22.80
C ILE A 303 -1.50 5.29 24.05
N ILE A 304 -0.19 5.08 24.20
CA ILE A 304 0.38 4.39 25.36
C ILE A 304 0.15 5.22 26.63
N CYS A 305 0.41 6.53 26.57
CA CYS A 305 0.18 7.44 27.71
C CYS A 305 -1.29 7.45 28.15
N SER A 306 -2.24 7.53 27.21
CA SER A 306 -3.67 7.50 27.54
C SER A 306 -4.09 6.15 28.13
N CYS A 307 -3.54 5.04 27.63
CA CYS A 307 -3.78 3.71 28.18
C CYS A 307 -3.25 3.57 29.61
N ILE A 308 -2.02 4.02 29.89
CA ILE A 308 -1.43 4.04 31.24
C ILE A 308 -2.31 4.87 32.17
N PHE A 309 -2.68 6.08 31.76
CA PHE A 309 -3.50 6.98 32.55
C PHE A 309 -4.85 6.35 32.90
N PHE A 310 -5.55 5.78 31.92
CA PHE A 310 -6.80 5.07 32.16
C PHE A 310 -6.62 3.87 33.10
N CYS A 311 -5.56 3.06 32.92
CA CYS A 311 -5.31 1.91 33.80
C CYS A 311 -5.06 2.33 35.25
N CYS A 312 -4.30 3.40 35.48
CA CYS A 312 -4.04 3.94 36.80
C CYS A 312 -5.32 4.48 37.46
N ILE A 313 -6.19 5.15 36.70
CA ILE A 313 -7.48 5.66 37.22
C ILE A 313 -8.43 4.51 37.53
N SER A 314 -8.59 3.56 36.60
CA SER A 314 -9.51 2.43 36.76
C SER A 314 -9.12 1.49 37.91
N SER A 315 -7.82 1.41 38.24
CA SER A 315 -7.32 0.65 39.40
C SER A 315 -7.20 1.48 40.68
N SER A 316 -7.64 2.75 40.63
CA SER A 316 -7.73 3.62 41.80
C SER A 316 -9.08 3.43 42.48
N MET A 317 -9.03 3.03 43.76
CA MET A 317 -10.22 2.99 44.62
C MET A 317 -10.37 4.36 45.32
N SER A 318 -11.56 4.64 45.87
CA SER A 318 -11.82 5.88 46.62
C SER A 318 -10.97 5.99 47.90
N ASP A 319 -10.52 4.85 48.44
CA ASP A 319 -9.63 4.78 49.61
C ASP A 319 -8.17 4.62 49.17
N TRP A 320 -7.33 5.61 49.47
CA TRP A 320 -5.88 5.60 49.15
C TRP A 320 -5.11 4.38 49.66
N VAL A 321 -5.57 3.71 50.73
CA VAL A 321 -4.91 2.52 51.30
C VAL A 321 -5.26 1.24 50.52
N ARG A 322 -6.41 1.21 49.83
CA ARG A 322 -6.83 0.05 49.01
C ARG A 322 -6.46 0.20 47.54
N THR A 323 -6.11 1.41 47.11
CA THR A 323 -5.65 1.71 45.75
C THR A 323 -4.34 0.98 45.45
N LYS A 324 -4.34 0.13 44.42
CA LYS A 324 -3.17 -0.64 43.96
C LYS A 324 -2.84 -0.32 42.50
N PRO A 325 -2.44 0.91 42.19
CA PRO A 325 -2.23 1.37 40.81
C PRO A 325 -1.06 0.64 40.14
N HIS A 326 -0.10 0.15 40.93
CA HIS A 326 1.01 -0.66 40.48
C HIS A 326 0.55 -1.99 39.84
N ILE A 327 -0.57 -2.58 40.28
CA ILE A 327 -1.09 -3.82 39.67
C ILE A 327 -1.60 -3.52 38.25
N GLY A 328 -2.33 -2.43 38.07
CA GLY A 328 -2.81 -2.00 36.74
C GLY A 328 -1.66 -1.66 35.78
N PHE A 329 -0.60 -1.03 36.29
CA PHE A 329 0.60 -0.77 35.50
C PHE A 329 1.35 -2.06 35.11
N LEU A 330 1.53 -3.00 36.05
CA LEU A 330 2.16 -4.29 35.78
C LEU A 330 1.35 -5.13 34.78
N GLY A 331 0.01 -5.06 34.83
CA GLY A 331 -0.87 -5.67 33.82
C GLY A 331 -0.65 -5.09 32.41
N LEU A 332 -0.50 -3.78 32.30
CA LEU A 332 -0.19 -3.16 31.02
C LEU A 332 1.22 -3.52 30.52
N LEU A 333 2.22 -3.57 31.42
CA LEU A 333 3.58 -3.94 31.09
C LEU A 333 3.68 -5.39 30.60
N THR A 334 3.00 -6.32 31.26
CA THR A 334 2.94 -7.73 30.84
C THR A 334 2.26 -7.88 29.49
N SER A 335 1.19 -7.13 29.23
CA SER A 335 0.54 -7.08 27.91
C SER A 335 1.48 -6.55 26.81
N ALA A 336 2.24 -5.49 27.10
CA ALA A 336 3.23 -4.94 26.18
C ALA A 336 4.37 -5.92 25.88
N LEU A 337 4.85 -6.64 26.91
CA LEU A 337 5.86 -7.70 26.75
C LEU A 337 5.32 -8.87 25.92
N ALA A 338 4.07 -9.28 26.13
CA ALA A 338 3.42 -10.33 25.34
C ALA A 338 3.28 -9.93 23.87
N LEU A 339 2.91 -8.68 23.59
CA LEU A 339 2.89 -8.13 22.23
C LEU A 339 4.26 -8.16 21.59
N GLY A 340 5.27 -7.62 22.26
CA GLY A 340 6.64 -7.63 21.76
C GLY A 340 7.15 -9.05 21.48
N ALA A 341 6.85 -10.00 22.37
CA ALA A 341 7.23 -11.40 22.19
C ALA A 341 6.49 -12.05 21.00
N GLY A 342 5.20 -11.76 20.81
CA GLY A 342 4.43 -12.25 19.66
C GLY A 342 4.95 -11.72 18.33
N PHE A 343 5.13 -10.41 18.20
CA PHE A 343 5.70 -9.81 16.98
C PHE A 343 7.15 -10.21 16.74
N GLY A 344 7.94 -10.37 17.80
CA GLY A 344 9.32 -10.86 17.71
C GLY A 344 9.39 -12.31 17.24
N LEU A 345 8.52 -13.19 17.73
CA LEU A 345 8.41 -14.57 17.25
C LEU A 345 8.05 -14.64 15.77
N VAL A 346 7.06 -13.86 15.32
CA VAL A 346 6.71 -13.77 13.89
C VAL A 346 7.87 -13.22 13.06
N SER A 347 8.64 -12.27 13.61
CA SER A 347 9.80 -11.74 12.90
C SER A 347 10.91 -12.80 12.72
N PHE A 348 11.02 -13.79 13.62
CA PHE A 348 11.94 -14.92 13.44
C PHE A 348 11.57 -15.85 12.28
N THR A 349 10.29 -15.95 11.91
CA THR A 349 9.88 -16.79 10.76
C THR A 349 10.19 -16.13 9.41
N GLY A 350 10.68 -14.88 9.42
CA GLY A 350 11.04 -14.14 8.20
C GLY A 350 9.84 -13.60 7.43
N GLU A 351 8.63 -13.61 8.02
CA GLU A 351 7.47 -13.01 7.40
C GLU A 351 7.59 -11.49 7.36
N ILE A 352 7.29 -10.92 6.19
CA ILE A 352 7.47 -9.49 5.95
C ILE A 352 6.24 -8.72 6.42
N ASN A 353 6.44 -7.90 7.45
CA ASN A 353 5.41 -7.02 7.98
C ASN A 353 5.26 -5.77 7.09
N GLY A 354 4.03 -5.52 6.63
CA GLY A 354 3.68 -4.31 5.91
C GLY A 354 3.40 -3.11 6.84
N PRO A 355 3.32 -1.88 6.29
CA PRO A 355 2.99 -0.66 7.04
C PRO A 355 1.65 -0.72 7.76
N LEU A 356 0.69 -1.46 7.21
CA LEU A 356 -0.61 -1.66 7.84
C LEU A 356 -0.51 -2.44 9.16
N ASN A 357 0.51 -3.28 9.33
CA ASN A 357 0.72 -4.00 10.59
C ASN A 357 1.15 -3.07 11.73
N ALA A 358 1.49 -1.81 11.44
CA ALA A 358 1.68 -0.78 12.45
C ALA A 358 0.46 -0.63 13.36
N CYS A 359 -0.76 -0.80 12.85
CA CYS A 359 -1.99 -0.64 13.63
C CYS A 359 -2.31 -1.83 14.55
N ALA A 360 -1.72 -3.00 14.32
CA ALA A 360 -2.07 -4.22 15.02
C ALA A 360 -1.80 -4.17 16.54
N PRO A 361 -0.68 -3.62 17.05
CA PRO A 361 -0.48 -3.45 18.49
C PRO A 361 -1.60 -2.66 19.17
N ALA A 362 -2.09 -1.57 18.57
CA ALA A 362 -3.16 -0.76 19.16
C ALA A 362 -4.47 -1.54 19.26
N LEU A 363 -4.81 -2.33 18.23
CA LEU A 363 -6.01 -3.18 18.24
C LEU A 363 -5.93 -4.27 19.30
N ILE A 364 -4.78 -4.94 19.41
CA ILE A 364 -4.61 -6.04 20.36
C ILE A 364 -4.63 -5.52 21.81
N ILE A 365 -4.02 -4.37 22.09
CA ILE A 365 -4.12 -3.72 23.43
C ILE A 365 -5.59 -3.47 23.80
N GLY A 366 -6.42 -3.05 22.84
CA GLY A 366 -7.86 -2.85 23.04
C GLY A 366 -8.60 -4.14 23.41
N ILE A 367 -8.30 -5.26 22.74
CA ILE A 367 -8.94 -6.55 22.97
C ILE A 367 -8.54 -7.13 24.33
N VAL A 368 -7.24 -7.16 24.65
CA VAL A 368 -6.73 -7.75 25.90
C VAL A 368 -7.38 -7.09 27.12
N LYS A 369 -7.50 -5.76 27.09
CA LYS A 369 -8.12 -5.02 28.19
C LYS A 369 -9.61 -5.28 28.35
N SER A 370 -10.33 -5.59 27.27
CA SER A 370 -11.75 -5.93 27.35
C SER A 370 -12.00 -7.24 28.11
N GLN A 371 -11.03 -8.17 28.09
CA GLN A 371 -11.10 -9.41 28.85
C GLN A 371 -10.85 -9.19 30.34
N ASP A 372 -9.89 -8.32 30.69
CA ASP A 372 -9.59 -7.96 32.08
C ASP A 372 -10.70 -7.13 32.76
N LEU A 373 -11.57 -6.46 31.99
CA LEU A 373 -12.73 -5.72 32.49
C LEU A 373 -13.99 -6.58 32.70
N MET A 374 -14.02 -7.79 32.11
CA MET A 374 -15.15 -8.73 32.24
C MET A 374 -14.92 -9.82 33.29
N ALA A 375 -13.71 -9.92 33.84
CA ALA A 375 -13.37 -10.73 35.01
C ALA A 375 -13.38 -9.86 36.27
#